data_AF-A0A1C2HTI1-F1
#
_entry.id   AF-A0A1C2HTI1-F1
#
_cell.length_a   1.000
_cell.length_b   1.000
_cell.length_c   1.000
_cell.angle_alpha   90.00
_cell.angle_beta   90.00
_cell.angle_gamma   90.00
#
_symmetry.space_group_name_H-M   'P 1'
#
loop_
_entity.id
_entity.type
_entity.pdbx_description
1 polymer ?
#
loop_
_entity_poly.entity_id
_entity_poly.type
_entity_poly.pdbx_seq_one_letter_code
_entity_poly.pdbx_strand_id
1 'polypeptide(L)' 'MTTPPFYVGDGSPLDSRLFSLLTFFKTIKAELIWRRSWETRRQAVMAAIEYINGFYNPRRRHSALGWKSPTAFERKVA' A
#
# COMPACT_ATOMS: atom_id res chain seq x y z
N MET A 1 11.37 12.01 -20.48
CA MET A 1 9.96 12.45 -20.33
C MET A 1 9.20 11.35 -19.60
N THR A 2 9.13 11.42 -18.27
CA THR A 2 8.26 10.54 -17.47
C THR A 2 6.92 11.22 -17.36
N THR A 3 5.89 10.65 -17.97
CA THR A 3 4.50 11.06 -17.73
C THR A 3 4.24 11.05 -16.22
N PRO A 4 3.79 12.16 -15.62
CA PRO A 4 3.39 12.12 -14.21
C PRO A 4 2.20 11.14 -14.11
N PRO A 5 2.13 10.30 -13.07
CA PRO A 5 0.92 9.54 -12.82
C PRO A 5 -0.22 10.55 -12.65
N PHE A 6 -1.41 10.21 -13.15
CA PHE A 6 -2.61 11.02 -12.97
C PHE A 6 -2.81 11.30 -11.46
N TYR A 7 -2.35 12.47 -11.01
CA TYR A 7 -2.58 12.97 -9.65
C TYR A 7 -3.93 13.67 -9.69
N VAL A 8 -4.96 12.99 -9.18
CA VAL A 8 -6.25 13.61 -8.84
C VAL A 8 -6.14 14.04 -7.38
N GLY A 9 -5.37 15.09 -7.11
CA GLY A 9 -5.10 15.55 -5.76
C GLY A 9 -4.07 16.68 -5.73
N ASP A 10 -4.07 17.46 -4.65
CA ASP A 10 -3.26 18.68 -4.48
C ASP A 10 -1.76 18.40 -4.26
N GLY A 11 -1.35 17.13 -4.24
CA GLY A 11 0.03 16.72 -4.03
C GLY A 11 0.50 16.89 -2.58
N SER A 12 -0.40 17.21 -1.65
CA SER A 12 -0.07 17.34 -0.23
C SER A 12 0.34 15.99 0.39
N PRO A 13 1.07 15.99 1.51
CA PRO A 13 1.38 14.76 2.25
C PRO A 13 0.11 14.01 2.71
N LEU A 14 -0.98 14.73 3.00
CA LEU A 14 -2.25 14.14 3.40
C LEU A 14 -2.93 13.43 2.23
N ASP A 15 -2.96 14.05 1.05
CA ASP A 15 -3.48 13.44 -0.18
C ASP A 15 -2.67 12.16 -0.56
N SER A 16 -1.35 12.24 -0.48
CA SER A 16 -0.45 11.10 -0.71
C SER A 16 -0.74 9.93 0.23
N ARG A 17 -1.01 10.21 1.51
CA ARG A 17 -1.37 9.19 2.52
C ARG A 17 -2.73 8.56 2.21
N LEU A 18 -3.73 9.38 1.88
CA LEU A 18 -5.06 8.88 1.49
C LEU A 18 -4.96 7.97 0.27
N PHE A 19 -4.23 8.37 -0.76
CA PHE A 19 -4.05 7.56 -1.96
C PHE A 19 -3.30 6.25 -1.67
N SER A 20 -2.28 6.29 -0.81
CA SER A 20 -1.57 5.08 -0.36
C SER A 20 -2.52 4.12 0.36
N LEU A 21 -3.39 4.62 1.25
CA LEU A 21 -4.39 3.80 1.96
C LEU A 21 -5.44 3.22 1.03
N LEU A 22 -5.98 4.00 0.10
CA LEU A 22 -6.93 3.51 -0.90
C LEU A 22 -6.31 2.42 -1.77
N THR A 23 -5.04 2.60 -2.18
CA THR A 23 -4.28 1.60 -2.93
C THR A 23 -4.02 0.35 -2.09
N PHE A 24 -3.72 0.49 -0.79
CA PHE A 24 -3.56 -0.63 0.14
C PHE A 24 -4.78 -1.55 0.13
N PHE A 25 -5.97 -1.01 0.39
CA PHE A 25 -7.19 -1.82 0.49
C PHE A 25 -7.52 -2.52 -0.83
N LYS A 26 -7.31 -1.85 -1.97
CA LYS A 26 -7.48 -2.47 -3.29
C LYS A 26 -6.50 -3.64 -3.49
N THR A 27 -5.23 -3.44 -3.17
CA THR A 27 -4.16 -4.44 -3.40
C THR A 27 -4.25 -5.64 -2.47
N ILE A 28 -4.44 -5.45 -1.16
CA ILE A 28 -4.54 -6.57 -0.22
C ILE A 28 -5.75 -7.47 -0.52
N LYS A 29 -6.88 -6.87 -0.96
CA LYS A 29 -8.04 -7.64 -1.39
C LYS A 29 -7.72 -8.52 -2.61
N ALA A 30 -7.11 -7.91 -3.64
CA ALA A 30 -6.84 -8.58 -4.91
C ALA A 30 -5.70 -9.60 -4.86
N GLU A 31 -4.67 -9.35 -4.05
CA GLU A 31 -3.45 -10.17 -3.99
C GLU A 31 -3.49 -11.22 -2.89
N LEU A 32 -4.19 -10.96 -1.78
CA LEU A 32 -4.23 -11.86 -0.62
C LEU A 32 -5.63 -12.42 -0.37
N ILE A 33 -6.62 -11.55 -0.12
CA ILE A 33 -7.93 -11.99 0.37
C ILE A 33 -8.67 -12.85 -0.66
N TRP A 34 -8.76 -12.40 -1.91
CA TRP A 34 -9.54 -13.09 -2.95
C TRP A 34 -8.80 -14.26 -3.61
N ARG A 35 -7.51 -14.43 -3.35
CA ARG A 35 -6.69 -15.50 -3.96
C ARG A 35 -6.70 -16.80 -3.18
N ARG A 36 -7.26 -16.82 -1.98
CA ARG A 36 -7.21 -17.95 -1.05
C ARG A 36 -8.54 -18.07 -0.32
N SER A 37 -8.95 -19.31 -0.07
CA SER A 37 -10.01 -19.59 0.90
C SER A 37 -9.41 -19.57 2.30
N TRP A 38 -10.12 -18.97 3.26
CA TRP A 38 -9.68 -18.87 4.65
C TRP A 38 -10.63 -19.66 5.52
N GLU A 39 -10.12 -20.65 6.23
CA GLU A 39 -10.92 -21.50 7.11
C GLU A 39 -11.37 -20.72 8.35
N THR A 40 -10.50 -19.82 8.84
CA THR A 40 -10.81 -18.97 9.99
C THR A 40 -10.41 -17.52 9.75
N ARG A 41 -11.13 -16.61 10.40
CA ARG A 41 -10.75 -15.18 10.44
C ARG A 41 -9.33 -14.97 10.98
N ARG A 42 -8.91 -15.79 11.97
CA ARG A 42 -7.57 -15.69 12.56
C ARG A 42 -6.47 -15.97 11.53
N GLN A 43 -6.63 -16.99 10.70
CA GLN A 43 -5.67 -17.28 9.61
C GLN A 43 -5.57 -16.10 8.64
N ALA A 44 -6.70 -15.54 8.20
CA ALA A 44 -6.73 -14.38 7.30
C ALA A 44 -6.03 -13.16 7.91
N VAL A 45 -6.25 -12.91 9.20
CA VAL A 45 -5.60 -11.81 9.94
C VAL A 45 -4.09 -12.02 10.03
N MET A 46 -3.63 -13.22 10.38
CA MET A 46 -2.19 -13.51 10.46
C MET A 46 -1.51 -13.33 9.11
N ALA A 47 -2.11 -13.81 8.03
CA ALA A 47 -1.57 -13.62 6.69
C ALA A 47 -1.59 -12.15 6.25
N ALA A 48 -2.60 -11.37 6.66
CA ALA A 48 -2.63 -9.94 6.41
C ALA A 48 -1.49 -9.21 7.15
N ILE A 49 -1.24 -9.55 8.42
CA ILE A 49 -0.12 -9.00 9.20
C ILE A 49 1.22 -9.33 8.53
N GLU A 50 1.42 -10.57 8.12
CA GLU A 50 2.62 -11.02 7.42
C GLU A 50 2.79 -10.29 6.07
N TYR A 51 1.72 -10.16 5.29
CA TYR A 51 1.75 -9.41 4.04
C TYR A 51 2.10 -7.94 4.27
N ILE A 52 1.50 -7.30 5.28
CA ILE A 52 1.75 -5.88 5.60
C ILE A 52 3.21 -5.65 6.00
N ASN A 53 3.70 -6.44 6.95
CA ASN A 53 5.03 -6.23 7.55
C ASN A 53 6.16 -6.83 6.70
N GLY A 54 5.92 -7.98 6.07
CA GLY A 54 6.93 -8.69 5.27
C GLY A 54 7.06 -8.17 3.84
N PHE A 55 6.01 -7.56 3.29
CA PHE A 55 6.00 -7.14 1.89
C PHE A 55 5.51 -5.71 1.68
N TYR A 56 4.29 -5.36 2.09
CA TYR A 56 3.66 -4.10 1.71
C TYR A 56 4.44 -2.88 2.21
N ASN A 57 4.56 -2.70 3.54
CA ASN A 57 5.24 -1.56 4.14
C ASN A 57 6.71 -1.41 3.72
N PRO A 58 7.54 -2.48 3.75
CA PRO A 58 8.97 -2.33 3.43
C PRO A 58 9.25 -2.24 1.93
N ARG A 59 8.48 -2.93 1.07
CA ARG A 59 8.90 -3.21 -0.33
C ARG A 59 7.95 -2.67 -1.40
N ARG A 60 6.65 -2.58 -1.15
CA ARG A 60 5.68 -2.21 -2.20
C ARG A 60 5.82 -0.73 -2.56
N ARG A 61 6.00 -0.43 -3.84
CA ARG A 61 6.17 0.95 -4.33
C ARG A 61 4.83 1.54 -4.78
N HIS A 62 4.60 2.81 -4.46
CA HIS A 62 3.42 3.56 -4.87
C HIS A 62 3.80 4.75 -5.74
N SER A 63 3.14 4.92 -6.88
CA SER A 63 3.34 6.08 -7.76
C SER A 63 3.10 7.40 -7.01
N ALA A 64 2.06 7.45 -6.18
CA ALA A 64 1.74 8.61 -5.36
C ALA A 64 2.86 8.99 -4.36
N LEU A 65 3.63 8.00 -3.88
CA LEU A 65 4.76 8.21 -2.97
C LEU A 65 6.09 8.44 -3.71
N GLY A 66 6.03 8.76 -5.00
CA GLY A 66 7.22 8.91 -5.85
C GLY A 66 7.96 7.58 -6.04
N TRP A 67 7.21 6.50 -6.24
CA TRP A 67 7.72 5.13 -6.40
C TRP A 67 8.52 4.60 -5.20
N LYS A 68 8.23 5.10 -4.00
CA LYS A 68 8.79 4.61 -2.73
C LYS A 68 7.84 3.67 -2.02
N SER A 69 8.38 2.88 -1.10
CA SER A 69 7.55 2.11 -0.16
C SER A 69 7.03 2.97 0.98
N PRO A 70 5.90 2.61 1.62
CA PRO A 70 5.36 3.37 2.75
C PRO A 70 6.41 3.65 3.82
N THR A 71 7.21 2.64 4.21
CA THR A 71 8.29 2.83 5.18
C THR A 71 9.38 3.77 4.66
N ALA A 72 9.76 3.67 3.39
CA ALA A 72 10.78 4.54 2.80
C ALA A 72 10.29 5.99 2.61
N PHE A 73 8.99 6.19 2.43
CA PHE A 73 8.37 7.50 2.33
C PHE A 73 8.32 8.19 3.70
N GLU A 74 7.80 7.52 4.74
CA GLU A 74 7.71 8.09 6.09
C GLU A 74 9.09 8.46 6.66
N ARG A 75 10.14 7.66 6.39
CA ARG A 75 11.53 8.00 6.78
C ARG A 75 12.10 9.28 6.15
N LYS A 76 11.51 9.76 5.05
CA LYS A 76 11.92 10.99 4.37
C LYS A 76 11.06 12.20 4.73
N VAL A 77 9.90 11.95 5.33
CA VAL A 77 8.95 12.99 5.75
C VAL A 77 9.14 13.35 7.23
N ALA A 78 9.69 12.42 8.03
CA ALA A 78 10.24 12.70 9.36
C ALA A 78 11.56 13.49 9.27
#